data_AF-A0A1D2TIR5-F1
#
_entry.id   AF-A0A1D2TIR5-F1
#
_cell.length_a   1.000
_cell.length_b   1.000
_cell.length_c   1.000
_cell.angle_alpha   90.00
_cell.angle_beta   90.00
_cell.angle_gamma   90.00
#
_symmetry.space_group_name_H-M   'P 1'
#
loop_
_entity.id
_entity.type
_entity.pdbx_description
1 polymer ?
#
loop_
_entity_poly.entity_id
_entity_poly.type
_entity_poly.pdbx_seq_one_letter_code
_entity_poly.pdbx_strand_id
1 'polypeptide(L)' 'MTNFHFLIGLGTNEIIVILVIVLLLFGGRKIPELMRGLGKGVREFNDAKDNVKREIEESANNMTSEPKKSAAAE' A
#
# COMPACT_ATOMS: atom_id res chain seq x y z
N MET A 1 -8.59 23.43 -34.38
CA MET A 1 -9.67 23.15 -33.41
C MET A 1 -9.68 21.66 -33.06
N THR A 2 -8.73 21.19 -32.24
CA THR A 2 -8.67 19.79 -31.74
C THR A 2 -8.09 19.70 -30.32
N ASN A 3 -7.75 20.83 -29.70
CA ASN A 3 -6.83 20.87 -28.56
C ASN A 3 -7.48 20.72 -27.18
N PHE A 4 -8.79 20.49 -27.11
CA PHE A 4 -9.55 20.48 -25.85
C PHE A 4 -10.04 19.09 -25.42
N HIS A 5 -10.06 18.10 -26.31
CA HIS A 5 -10.35 16.69 -25.94
C HIS A 5 -9.27 16.10 -25.02
N PHE A 6 -8.04 16.60 -25.13
CA PHE A 6 -6.86 16.09 -24.42
C PHE A 6 -6.92 16.25 -22.89
N LEU A 7 -7.70 17.20 -22.35
CA LEU A 7 -7.58 17.58 -20.93
C LEU A 7 -8.75 17.12 -20.03
N ILE A 8 -9.96 16.89 -20.58
CA ILE A 8 -11.17 16.62 -19.75
C ILE A 8 -11.96 15.38 -20.21
N GLY A 9 -11.63 14.78 -21.36
CA GLY A 9 -12.37 13.64 -21.89
C GLY A 9 -11.50 12.76 -22.75
N LEU A 10 -10.49 12.12 -22.15
CA LEU A 10 -9.78 11.04 -22.82
C LEU A 10 -10.78 9.91 -23.04
N GLY A 11 -11.28 9.79 -24.27
CA GLY A 11 -12.01 8.63 -24.68
C GLY A 11 -11.15 7.38 -24.52
N THR A 12 -11.79 6.21 -24.53
CA THR A 12 -11.10 4.91 -24.46
C THR A 12 -9.99 4.81 -25.51
N ASN A 13 -10.17 5.43 -26.69
CA ASN A 13 -9.21 5.42 -27.78
C ASN A 13 -7.90 6.16 -27.45
N GLU A 14 -7.96 7.36 -26.87
CA GLU A 14 -6.78 8.13 -26.50
C GLU A 14 -5.97 7.43 -25.40
N ILE A 15 -6.65 6.83 -24.42
CA ILE A 15 -6.00 6.03 -23.36
C ILE A 15 -5.25 4.83 -23.96
N ILE A 16 -5.85 4.13 -24.93
CA ILE A 16 -5.20 3.02 -25.62
C ILE A 16 -3.94 3.49 -26.35
N VAL A 17 -3.99 4.62 -27.07
CA VAL A 17 -2.82 5.15 -27.78
C VAL A 17 -1.68 5.48 -26.80
N ILE A 18 -1.99 6.13 -25.68
CA ILE A 18 -1.00 6.45 -24.64
C ILE A 18 -0.40 5.16 -24.06
N LEU A 19 -1.23 4.16 -23.75
CA LEU A 19 -0.77 2.86 -23.26
C LEU A 19 0.16 2.17 -24.27
N VAL A 20 -0.15 2.21 -25.56
CA VAL A 20 0.70 1.63 -26.60
C VAL A 20 2.06 2.34 -26.65
N ILE A 21 2.09 3.68 -26.60
CA ILE A 21 3.35 4.44 -26.57
C ILE A 21 4.19 4.06 -25.33
N VAL A 22 3.56 4.02 -24.15
CA VAL A 22 4.24 3.61 -22.91
C VAL A 22 4.77 2.17 -23.02
N LEU A 23 3.99 1.25 -23.60
CA LEU A 23 4.41 -0.13 -23.82
C LEU A 23 5.55 -0.25 -24.83
N LEU A 24 5.64 0.63 -25.84
CA LEU A 24 6.76 0.67 -26.78
C LEU A 24 8.04 1.21 -26.14
N LEU A 25 7.92 2.24 -25.29
CA LEU A 25 9.08 2.85 -24.61
C LEU A 25 9.64 1.96 -23.49
N PHE A 26 8.76 1.39 -22.66
CA PHE A 26 9.17 0.60 -21.50
C PHE A 26 9.18 -0.90 -21.79
N GLY A 27 8.46 -1.37 -22.81
CA GLY A 27 8.24 -2.79 -23.08
C GLY A 27 7.10 -3.38 -22.24
N GLY A 28 6.32 -4.29 -22.83
CA GLY A 28 5.16 -4.91 -22.16
C GLY A 28 5.49 -5.76 -20.93
N ARG A 29 6.76 -6.09 -20.70
CA ARG A 29 7.20 -6.87 -19.54
C ARG A 29 7.59 -6.01 -18.33
N LYS A 30 8.02 -4.75 -18.53
CA LYS A 30 8.49 -3.90 -17.43
C LYS A 30 7.36 -3.40 -16.54
N ILE A 31 6.19 -3.07 -17.12
CA ILE A 31 5.05 -2.60 -16.32
C ILE A 31 4.57 -3.68 -15.32
N PRO A 32 4.31 -4.94 -15.72
CA PRO A 32 3.94 -6.00 -14.77
C PRO A 32 5.05 -6.32 -13.76
N GLU A 33 6.31 -6.27 -14.18
CA GLU A 33 7.46 -6.54 -13.30
C GLU A 33 7.58 -5.49 -12.20
N LEU A 34 7.46 -4.20 -12.56
CA LEU A 34 7.44 -3.09 -11.62
C LEU A 34 6.24 -3.18 -10.66
N MET A 35 5.05 -3.50 -11.18
CA MET A 35 3.86 -3.69 -10.33
C MET A 35 4.04 -4.84 -9.33
N ARG A 36 4.64 -5.96 -9.74
CA ARG A 36 4.93 -7.08 -8.85
C ARG A 36 5.97 -6.71 -7.79
N GLY A 37 7.02 -5.98 -8.16
CA GLY A 37 8.02 -5.48 -7.21
C GLY A 37 7.42 -4.51 -6.19
N LEU A 38 6.68 -3.51 -6.67
CA LEU A 38 6.00 -2.54 -5.82
C LEU A 38 4.97 -3.21 -4.91
N GLY A 39 4.17 -4.13 -5.43
CA GLY A 39 3.16 -4.86 -4.65
C GLY A 39 3.77 -5.69 -3.52
N LYS A 40 4.91 -6.34 -3.75
CA LYS A 40 5.66 -7.05 -2.71
C LYS A 40 6.18 -6.09 -1.64
N GLY A 41 6.83 -5.00 -2.06
CA GLY A 41 7.36 -4.00 -1.13
C GLY A 41 6.28 -3.35 -0.28
N VAL A 42 5.12 -3.02 -0.86
CA VAL A 42 3.97 -2.48 -0.12
C VAL A 42 3.42 -3.50 0.88
N ARG A 43 3.38 -4.78 0.53
CA ARG A 43 2.93 -5.85 1.42
C ARG A 43 3.87 -6.01 2.62
N GLU A 44 5.17 -6.17 2.36
CA GLU A 44 6.19 -6.29 3.42
C GLU A 44 6.22 -5.06 4.33
N PHE A 45 6.05 -3.85 3.76
CA PHE A 45 5.94 -2.62 4.54
C PHE A 45 4.72 -2.61 5.46
N ASN A 46 3.56 -3.05 4.98
CA ASN A 46 2.36 -3.15 5.80
C ASN A 46 2.50 -4.21 6.90
N ASP A 47 3.04 -5.38 6.57
CA ASP A 47 3.26 -6.47 7.53
C ASP A 47 4.20 -6.03 8.68
N ALA A 48 5.28 -5.32 8.35
CA ALA A 48 6.20 -4.75 9.32
C ALA A 48 5.52 -3.69 10.21
N LYS A 49 4.78 -2.77 9.59
CA LYS A 49 4.03 -1.72 10.31
C LYS A 49 3.01 -2.33 11.29
N ASP A 50 2.30 -3.37 10.86
CA ASP A 50 1.30 -4.05 11.70
C ASP A 50 1.96 -4.81 12.85
N ASN A 51 3.15 -5.40 12.64
CA ASN A 51 3.91 -6.02 13.72
C ASN A 51 4.36 -5.00 14.76
N VAL A 52 4.99 -3.90 14.32
CA VAL A 52 5.42 -2.82 15.20
C VAL A 52 4.23 -2.25 16.00
N LYS A 53 3.08 -2.07 15.36
CA LYS A 53 1.85 -1.61 16.05
C LYS A 53 1.44 -2.58 17.16
N ARG A 54 1.46 -3.90 16.91
CA ARG A 54 1.13 -4.92 17.91
C ARG A 54 2.11 -4.92 19.08
N GLU A 55 3.42 -4.85 18.80
CA GLU A 55 4.45 -4.79 19.86
C GLU A 55 4.29 -3.56 20.75
N ILE A 56 3.95 -2.40 20.16
CA ILE A 56 3.69 -1.16 20.91
C ILE A 56 2.42 -1.31 21.78
N GLU A 57 1.34 -1.86 21.22
CA GLU A 57 0.08 -2.08 21.96
C GLU A 57 0.25 -3.09 23.10
N GLU A 58 0.99 -4.18 22.87
CA GLU A 58 1.27 -5.20 23.87
C GLU A 58 2.19 -4.66 24.99
N SER A 59 3.19 -3.86 24.64
CA SER A 59 4.06 -3.17 25.60
C SER A 59 3.28 -2.16 26.45
N ALA A 60 2.36 -1.42 25.85
CA ALA A 60 1.50 -0.46 26.56
C ALA A 60 0.50 -1.16 27.49
N ASN A 61 -0.04 -2.32 27.09
CA ASN A 61 -0.99 -3.08 27.88
C ASN A 61 -0.31 -3.79 29.07
N ASN A 62 0.88 -4.37 28.87
CA ASN A 62 1.66 -5.03 29.93
C ASN A 62 2.22 -4.07 30.99
N MET A 63 2.29 -2.76 30.72
CA MET A 63 2.60 -1.76 31.76
C MET A 63 1.40 -1.38 32.64
N THR A 64 0.17 -1.77 32.27
CA THR A 64 -1.07 -1.37 32.98
C THR A 64 -1.66 -2.48 33.84
N SER A 65 -1.20 -3.73 33.70
CA SER A 65 -1.76 -4.87 34.43
C SER A 65 -0.68 -5.75 35.06
N GLU A 66 -0.44 -5.60 36.36
CA GLU A 66 -0.41 -6.64 37.44
C GLU A 66 -0.06 -5.96 38.80
N PRO A 67 -0.52 -6.39 40.00
CA PRO A 67 -1.63 -7.29 40.36
C PRO A 67 -2.50 -6.74 41.55
N LYS A 68 -3.83 -6.61 41.40
CA LYS A 68 -4.77 -6.44 42.54
C LYS A 68 -5.51 -7.75 42.80
N LYS A 69 -4.84 -8.77 43.35
CA LYS A 69 -5.51 -9.96 43.90
C LYS A 69 -4.67 -10.69 44.97
N SER A 70 -4.27 -9.99 46.04
CA SER A 70 -3.63 -10.66 47.19
C SER A 70 -3.87 -9.99 48.56
N ALA A 71 -4.87 -9.13 48.73
CA ALA A 71 -5.12 -8.47 50.02
C ALA A 71 -6.61 -8.26 50.29
N ALA A 72 -7.36 -9.34 50.53
CA ALA A 72 -8.67 -9.30 51.19
C ALA A 72 -9.09 -10.71 51.62
N ALA A 73 -8.24 -11.37 52.41
CA ALA A 73 -8.60 -12.57 53.17
C ALA A 73 -7.71 -12.61 54.41
N GLU A 74 -7.90 -11.64 55.31
CA GLU A 74 -7.63 -11.74 56.74
C GLU A 74 -8.78 -11.06 57.48
#